data_AF-W6NA76-F1
#
_entry.id   AF-W6NA76-F1
#
_cell.length_a   1.000
_cell.length_b   1.000
_cell.length_c   1.000
_cell.angle_alpha   90.00
_cell.angle_beta   90.00
_cell.angle_gamma   90.00
#
_symmetry.space_group_name_H-M   'P 1'
#
loop_
_entity.id
_entity.type
_entity.pdbx_description
1 polymer ?
#
loop_
_entity_poly.entity_id
_entity_poly.type
_entity_poly.pdbx_seq_one_letter_code
_entity_poly.pdbx_strand_id
1 'polypeptide(L)'
;MSEIVNSAPIGVENLVYAVLTDEITSVYGTPALISPAINVKISPKSNSDTLYADNKAVETATSLGEIDVEIETQDLPLEVQAALLGHTIDSTTKVMCSDVQDSAPYVAVGFKIKKANAKYRYVWLLKGKFSEPEEEHSSQEDKTKFQTPKIKGTFVTRTDGKWKYTADEDSGFTGGAAWFASVYKSMIIPAAPTNPVQDDTANTFGWTNVSGYDNASDYEYSTDGGATWSAVTENPQNVGNSAYDLGKIQVRVKADAEAGRSPGLVLSSTLAYTAG
;
A
#
# COMPACT_ATOMS: atom_id res chain seq x y z
N MET A 1 -5.69 -22.28 14.85
CA MET A 1 -6.83 -21.50 14.32
C MET A 1 -6.80 -20.17 15.02
N SER A 2 -6.39 -19.09 14.36
CA SER A 2 -6.49 -17.75 14.95
C SER A 2 -7.97 -17.42 15.09
N GLU A 3 -8.45 -17.31 16.33
CA GLU A 3 -9.83 -16.95 16.61
C GLU A 3 -10.14 -15.61 15.94
N ILE A 4 -11.22 -15.56 15.14
CA ILE A 4 -11.66 -14.34 14.49
C ILE A 4 -12.19 -13.42 15.58
N VAL A 5 -11.40 -12.43 15.98
CA VAL A 5 -11.81 -11.41 16.96
C VAL A 5 -12.67 -10.38 16.25
N ASN A 6 -13.98 -10.45 16.51
CA ASN A 6 -14.92 -9.43 16.06
C ASN A 6 -14.91 -8.27 17.08
N SER A 7 -14.66 -7.04 16.61
CA SER A 7 -14.70 -5.84 17.44
C SER A 7 -15.30 -4.69 16.66
N ALA A 8 -16.17 -3.93 17.31
CA ALA A 8 -16.85 -2.78 16.70
C ALA A 8 -15.86 -1.63 16.47
N PRO A 9 -15.97 -0.90 15.34
CA PRO A 9 -15.21 0.32 15.13
C PRO A 9 -15.72 1.43 16.09
N ILE A 10 -14.82 2.04 16.86
CA ILE A 10 -15.09 3.17 17.74
C ILE A 10 -14.99 4.50 16.99
N GLY A 11 -14.02 4.64 16.08
CA GLY A 11 -13.79 5.92 15.41
C GLY A 11 -12.74 5.83 14.32
N VAL A 12 -12.78 6.79 13.41
CA VAL A 12 -11.77 6.97 12.37
C VAL A 12 -10.72 7.98 12.86
N GLU A 13 -9.45 7.72 12.57
CA GLU A 13 -8.32 8.56 12.95
C GLU A 13 -7.31 8.61 11.79
N ASN A 14 -6.49 9.66 11.78
CA ASN A 14 -5.33 9.81 10.89
C ASN A 14 -5.70 9.72 9.40
N LEU A 15 -6.59 10.60 8.96
CA LEU A 15 -6.96 10.74 7.56
C LEU A 15 -5.83 11.44 6.80
N VAL A 16 -5.24 10.72 5.86
CA VAL A 16 -4.19 11.21 4.98
C VAL A 16 -4.63 11.08 3.53
N TYR A 17 -4.09 11.95 2.67
CA TYR A 17 -4.24 11.87 1.23
C TYR A 17 -2.86 11.80 0.57
N ALA A 18 -2.78 11.16 -0.58
CA ALA A 18 -1.58 11.10 -1.39
C ALA A 18 -1.94 11.27 -2.86
N VAL A 19 -1.39 12.28 -3.52
CA VAL A 19 -1.70 12.54 -4.94
C VAL A 19 -1.09 11.43 -5.79
N LEU A 20 -1.86 10.86 -6.72
CA LEU A 20 -1.37 9.89 -7.69
C LEU A 20 -0.65 10.65 -8.81
N THR A 21 0.68 10.54 -8.86
CA THR A 21 1.51 11.20 -9.87
C THR A 21 1.61 10.37 -11.15
N ASP A 22 1.57 9.03 -11.03
CA ASP A 22 1.68 8.12 -12.17
C ASP A 22 0.75 6.90 -11.99
N GLU A 23 -0.16 6.72 -12.95
CA GLU A 23 -1.12 5.62 -12.99
C GLU A 23 -0.51 4.27 -13.39
N ILE A 24 0.61 4.26 -14.11
CA ILE A 24 1.24 3.04 -14.63
C ILE A 24 2.16 2.45 -13.57
N THR A 25 3.05 3.27 -13.00
CA THR A 25 4.00 2.82 -11.98
C THR A 25 3.42 2.84 -10.57
N SER A 26 2.18 3.34 -10.42
CA SER A 26 1.50 3.40 -9.13
C SER A 26 2.19 4.31 -8.13
N VAL A 27 2.84 5.36 -8.63
CA VAL A 27 3.62 6.27 -7.80
C VAL A 27 2.69 7.30 -7.20
N TYR A 28 2.72 7.33 -5.88
CA TYR A 28 2.00 8.30 -5.08
C TYR A 28 2.98 9.31 -4.53
N GLY A 29 2.54 10.56 -4.43
CA GLY A 29 3.23 11.59 -3.66
C GLY A 29 3.28 11.23 -2.18
N THR A 30 4.04 12.01 -1.42
CA THR A 30 4.11 11.85 0.04
C THR A 30 2.73 12.04 0.66
N PRO A 31 2.24 11.09 1.49
CA PRO A 31 0.98 11.25 2.18
C PRO A 31 1.00 12.49 3.07
N ALA A 32 0.04 13.38 2.84
CA ALA A 32 -0.20 14.57 3.65
C ALA A 32 -1.45 14.37 4.51
N LEU A 33 -1.45 14.93 5.70
CA LEU A 33 -2.60 14.85 6.60
C LEU A 33 -3.69 15.80 6.10
N ILE A 34 -4.92 15.31 5.92
CA ILE A 34 -6.06 16.17 5.55
C ILE A 34 -6.48 16.96 6.79
N SER A 35 -7.05 16.23 7.74
CA SER A 35 -7.54 16.69 9.03
C SER A 35 -8.12 15.49 9.78
N PRO A 36 -8.37 15.61 11.09
CA PRO A 36 -9.11 14.58 11.82
C PRO A 36 -10.45 14.31 11.14
N ALA A 37 -10.63 13.10 10.63
CA ALA A 37 -11.91 12.63 10.12
C ALA A 37 -12.85 12.35 11.29
N ILE A 38 -14.10 12.76 11.14
CA ILE A 38 -15.21 12.47 12.06
C ILE A 38 -15.98 11.27 11.53
N ASN A 39 -16.24 11.24 10.23
CA ASN A 39 -16.99 10.18 9.57
C ASN A 39 -16.39 9.86 8.20
N VAL A 40 -16.39 8.59 7.83
CA VAL A 40 -16.02 8.12 6.48
C VAL A 40 -17.05 7.11 6.04
N LYS A 41 -17.81 7.45 4.99
CA LYS A 41 -18.83 6.61 4.38
C LYS A 41 -18.35 6.18 3.00
N ILE A 42 -18.30 4.88 2.76
CA ILE A 42 -17.87 4.30 1.48
C ILE A 42 -19.06 3.54 0.89
N SER A 43 -19.48 3.94 -0.31
CA SER A 43 -20.64 3.40 -1.03
C SER A 43 -20.20 2.87 -2.40
N PRO A 44 -19.71 1.62 -2.46
CA PRO A 44 -19.36 1.00 -3.74
C PRO A 44 -20.62 0.74 -4.56
N LYS A 45 -20.72 1.27 -5.78
CA LYS A 45 -21.78 0.90 -6.72
C LYS A 45 -21.34 -0.31 -7.53
N SER A 46 -22.26 -1.22 -7.81
CA SER A 46 -22.05 -2.34 -8.72
C SER A 46 -23.11 -2.28 -9.82
N ASN A 47 -22.68 -2.32 -11.07
CA ASN A 47 -23.58 -2.44 -12.20
C ASN A 47 -23.76 -3.93 -12.51
N SER A 48 -24.98 -4.42 -12.46
CA SER A 48 -25.32 -5.78 -12.87
C SER A 48 -26.15 -5.73 -14.15
N ASP A 49 -25.60 -6.22 -15.25
CA ASP A 49 -26.33 -6.43 -16.48
C ASP A 49 -26.83 -7.88 -16.51
N THR A 50 -28.14 -8.03 -16.68
CA THR A 50 -28.79 -9.35 -16.78
C THR A 50 -29.17 -9.60 -18.21
N LEU A 51 -28.57 -10.62 -18.84
CA LEU A 51 -28.95 -11.10 -20.15
C LEU A 51 -30.23 -11.93 -20.01
N TYR A 52 -31.29 -11.52 -20.72
CA TYR A 52 -32.53 -12.27 -20.79
C TYR A 52 -32.61 -13.04 -22.12
N ALA A 53 -32.80 -14.35 -22.05
CA ALA A 53 -33.17 -15.19 -23.20
C ALA A 53 -34.40 -16.03 -22.83
N ASP A 54 -35.31 -16.25 -23.79
CA ASP A 54 -36.60 -16.92 -23.57
C ASP A 54 -37.42 -16.36 -22.38
N ASN A 55 -37.41 -15.03 -22.21
CA ASN A 55 -38.07 -14.33 -21.11
C ASN A 55 -37.58 -14.75 -19.71
N LYS A 56 -36.37 -15.31 -19.61
CA LYS A 56 -35.72 -15.67 -18.34
C LYS A 56 -34.33 -15.05 -18.29
N ALA A 57 -33.90 -14.64 -17.09
CA ALA A 57 -32.51 -14.26 -16.86
C ALA A 57 -31.63 -15.50 -17.09
N VAL A 58 -30.79 -15.46 -18.12
CA VAL A 58 -29.89 -16.57 -18.50
C VAL A 58 -28.49 -16.34 -17.95
N GLU A 59 -28.05 -15.09 -17.89
CA GLU A 59 -26.71 -14.73 -17.43
C GLU A 59 -26.74 -13.38 -16.71
N THR A 60 -25.93 -13.22 -15.66
CA THR A 60 -25.77 -11.94 -14.97
C THR A 60 -24.29 -11.61 -14.94
N ALA A 61 -23.92 -10.53 -15.62
CA ALA A 61 -22.59 -9.95 -15.55
C ALA A 61 -22.61 -8.81 -14.52
N THR A 62 -21.88 -8.96 -13.42
CA THR A 62 -21.72 -7.87 -12.43
C THR A 62 -20.35 -7.24 -12.61
N SER A 63 -20.32 -5.94 -12.87
CA SER A 63 -19.13 -5.11 -12.90
C SER A 63 -19.11 -4.17 -11.71
N LEU A 64 -17.94 -4.02 -11.09
CA LEU A 64 -17.75 -3.01 -10.04
C LEU A 64 -17.78 -1.63 -10.71
N GLY A 65 -18.71 -0.78 -10.28
CA GLY A 65 -18.83 0.59 -10.75
C GLY A 65 -18.00 1.57 -9.91
N GLU A 66 -18.40 2.84 -9.98
CA GLU A 66 -17.82 3.92 -9.19
C GLU A 66 -18.10 3.74 -7.68
N ILE A 67 -17.17 4.16 -6.85
CA ILE A 67 -17.25 4.04 -5.38
C ILE A 67 -17.36 5.46 -4.81
N ASP A 68 -18.54 5.83 -4.33
CA ASP A 68 -18.73 7.14 -3.72
C ASP A 68 -18.25 7.11 -2.27
N VAL A 69 -17.33 8.00 -1.93
CA VAL A 69 -16.76 8.13 -0.59
C VAL A 69 -17.08 9.53 -0.07
N GLU A 70 -17.75 9.59 1.06
CA GLU A 70 -18.07 10.84 1.75
C GLU A 70 -17.29 10.87 3.07
N ILE A 71 -16.49 11.90 3.25
CA ILE A 71 -15.61 12.07 4.40
C ILE A 71 -15.98 13.37 5.10
N GLU A 72 -16.33 13.28 6.37
CA GLU A 72 -16.56 14.43 7.23
C GLU A 72 -15.29 14.69 8.04
N THR A 73 -14.78 15.91 7.99
CA THR A 73 -13.56 16.32 8.70
C THR A 73 -13.86 17.42 9.70
N GLN A 74 -13.00 17.55 10.72
CA GLN A 74 -13.13 18.62 11.71
C GLN A 74 -12.95 20.02 11.10
N ASP A 75 -11.98 20.17 10.21
CA ASP A 75 -11.61 21.42 9.53
C ASP A 75 -10.96 21.06 8.21
N LEU A 76 -11.15 21.84 7.14
CA LEU A 76 -10.53 21.57 5.84
C LEU A 76 -9.69 22.80 5.43
N PRO A 77 -8.39 22.81 5.75
CA PRO A 77 -7.56 23.95 5.40
C PRO A 77 -7.48 24.14 3.88
N LEU A 78 -7.49 25.40 3.44
CA LEU A 78 -7.44 25.78 2.02
C LEU A 78 -6.25 25.17 1.26
N GLU A 79 -5.13 24.91 1.95
CA GLU A 79 -3.95 24.25 1.36
C GLU A 79 -4.23 22.82 0.91
N VAL A 80 -4.97 22.07 1.74
CA VAL A 80 -5.37 20.70 1.44
C VAL A 80 -6.45 20.70 0.37
N GLN A 81 -7.41 21.63 0.45
CA GLN A 81 -8.42 21.80 -0.59
C GLN A 81 -7.79 22.09 -1.96
N ALA A 82 -6.80 22.99 -2.01
CA ALA A 82 -6.06 23.27 -3.22
C ALA A 82 -5.29 22.04 -3.73
N ALA A 83 -4.64 21.28 -2.86
CA ALA A 83 -3.93 20.06 -3.25
C ALA A 83 -4.86 18.93 -3.72
N LEU A 84 -6.06 18.82 -3.15
CA LEU A 84 -7.06 17.81 -3.49
C LEU A 84 -7.82 18.14 -4.79
N LEU A 85 -8.10 19.43 -5.02
CA LEU A 85 -8.83 19.90 -6.20
C LEU A 85 -7.89 20.36 -7.33
N GLY A 86 -6.58 20.47 -7.09
CA GLY A 86 -5.57 20.87 -8.06
C GLY A 86 -5.41 22.39 -8.24
N HIS A 87 -5.96 23.20 -7.35
CA HIS A 87 -5.89 24.66 -7.45
C HIS A 87 -4.48 25.20 -7.15
N THR A 88 -4.12 26.28 -7.82
CA THR A 88 -2.88 27.02 -7.55
C THR A 88 -3.12 28.07 -6.47
N ILE A 89 -2.33 28.02 -5.40
CA ILE A 89 -2.32 29.05 -4.36
C ILE A 89 -1.28 30.09 -4.75
N ASP A 90 -1.69 31.36 -4.88
CA ASP A 90 -0.75 32.45 -5.09
C ASP A 90 -0.01 32.76 -3.78
N SER A 91 1.31 32.51 -3.80
CA SER A 91 2.21 32.65 -2.64
C SER A 91 2.27 34.05 -2.02
N THR A 92 1.72 35.08 -2.68
CA THR A 92 1.75 36.47 -2.22
C THR A 92 0.44 36.92 -1.55
N THR A 93 -0.70 36.39 -1.98
CA THR A 93 -2.04 36.85 -1.52
C THR A 93 -2.80 35.82 -0.69
N LYS A 94 -2.36 34.54 -0.68
CA LYS A 94 -3.10 33.42 -0.08
C LYS A 94 -4.55 33.29 -0.60
N VAL A 95 -4.85 33.89 -1.75
CA VAL A 95 -6.16 33.79 -2.40
C VAL A 95 -6.11 32.60 -3.36
N MET A 96 -7.09 31.72 -3.21
CA MET A 96 -7.33 30.59 -4.09
C MET A 96 -7.89 31.10 -5.43
N CYS A 97 -7.19 30.86 -6.52
CA CYS A 97 -7.73 31.04 -7.86
C CYS A 97 -8.27 29.68 -8.32
N SER A 98 -9.59 29.58 -8.47
CA SER A 98 -10.24 28.44 -9.12
C SER A 98 -10.29 28.71 -10.63
N ASP A 99 -9.45 28.06 -11.43
CA ASP A 99 -9.53 28.15 -12.89
C ASP A 99 -10.45 27.04 -13.45
N VAL A 100 -11.17 27.34 -14.53
CA VAL A 100 -12.19 26.44 -15.10
C VAL A 100 -11.56 25.20 -15.75
N GLN A 101 -10.23 25.20 -15.95
CA GLN A 101 -9.45 24.06 -16.43
C GLN A 101 -8.79 23.22 -15.33
N ASP A 102 -8.96 23.56 -14.04
CA ASP A 102 -8.38 22.78 -12.95
C ASP A 102 -9.04 21.39 -12.89
N SER A 103 -8.31 20.37 -13.32
CA SER A 103 -8.75 18.99 -13.22
C SER A 103 -8.30 18.44 -11.88
N ALA A 104 -9.25 18.17 -10.98
CA ALA A 104 -8.91 17.54 -9.71
C ALA A 104 -8.13 16.23 -9.96
N PRO A 105 -6.90 16.12 -9.42
CA PRO A 105 -6.06 14.97 -9.66
C PRO A 105 -6.64 13.73 -8.99
N TYR A 106 -6.24 12.56 -9.48
CA TYR A 106 -6.50 11.34 -8.73
C TYR A 106 -5.65 11.33 -7.46
N VAL A 107 -6.28 11.00 -6.34
CA VAL A 107 -5.62 10.88 -5.05
C VAL A 107 -5.96 9.55 -4.40
N ALA A 108 -5.01 8.98 -3.66
CA ALA A 108 -5.23 7.92 -2.71
C ALA A 108 -5.56 8.51 -1.35
N VAL A 109 -6.39 7.81 -0.58
CA VAL A 109 -6.81 8.23 0.75
C VAL A 109 -6.61 7.10 1.74
N GLY A 110 -5.88 7.40 2.80
CA GLY A 110 -5.57 6.48 3.88
C GLY A 110 -6.27 6.92 5.16
N PHE A 111 -6.84 5.98 5.89
CA PHE A 111 -7.36 6.23 7.24
C PHE A 111 -7.23 4.98 8.10
N LYS A 112 -7.15 5.15 9.42
CA LYS A 112 -7.26 4.04 10.38
C LYS A 112 -8.56 4.13 11.15
N ILE A 113 -9.13 2.99 11.46
CA ILE A 113 -10.32 2.85 12.27
C ILE A 113 -9.90 2.21 13.59
N LYS A 114 -10.02 2.97 14.68
CA LYS A 114 -9.85 2.47 16.03
C LYS A 114 -11.02 1.57 16.39
N LYS A 115 -10.75 0.39 16.92
CA LYS A 115 -11.76 -0.57 17.38
C LYS A 115 -11.86 -0.61 18.90
N ALA A 116 -12.96 -1.18 19.39
CA ALA A 116 -13.28 -1.39 20.82
C ALA A 116 -12.18 -2.07 21.63
N ASN A 117 -11.38 -2.91 20.98
CA ASN A 117 -10.27 -3.65 21.57
C ASN A 117 -8.95 -2.88 21.62
N ALA A 118 -8.97 -1.55 21.42
CA ALA A 118 -7.78 -0.70 21.30
C ALA A 118 -6.85 -1.03 20.11
N LYS A 119 -7.28 -1.85 19.15
CA LYS A 119 -6.56 -2.12 17.90
C LYS A 119 -7.03 -1.23 16.75
N TYR A 120 -6.24 -1.19 15.70
CA TYR A 120 -6.47 -0.39 14.51
C TYR A 120 -6.71 -1.24 13.26
N ARG A 121 -7.71 -0.84 12.47
CA ARG A 121 -7.90 -1.31 11.09
C ARG A 121 -7.49 -0.22 10.14
N TYR A 122 -6.50 -0.47 9.32
CA TYR A 122 -5.99 0.48 8.35
C TYR A 122 -6.63 0.25 6.99
N VAL A 123 -7.05 1.32 6.33
CA VAL A 123 -7.67 1.29 4.99
C VAL A 123 -6.96 2.28 4.09
N TRP A 124 -6.62 1.84 2.88
CA TRP A 124 -6.15 2.70 1.79
C TRP A 124 -7.08 2.55 0.61
N LEU A 125 -7.60 3.67 0.12
CA LEU A 125 -8.27 3.80 -1.16
C LEU A 125 -7.26 4.31 -2.17
N LEU A 126 -7.15 3.67 -3.34
CA LEU A 126 -6.00 3.85 -4.22
C LEU A 126 -6.15 4.92 -5.29
N LYS A 127 -7.36 5.17 -5.77
CA LYS A 127 -7.62 6.10 -6.86
C LYS A 127 -9.02 6.68 -6.69
N GLY A 128 -9.09 7.93 -6.25
CA GLY A 128 -10.33 8.68 -6.22
C GLY A 128 -10.13 10.12 -6.60
N LYS A 129 -11.20 10.75 -7.06
CA LYS A 129 -11.24 12.16 -7.40
C LYS A 129 -12.22 12.81 -6.43
N PHE A 130 -11.76 13.79 -5.67
CA PHE A 130 -12.62 14.54 -4.78
C PHE A 130 -13.40 15.61 -5.56
N SER A 131 -14.62 15.88 -5.10
CA SER A 131 -15.45 16.99 -5.52
C SER A 131 -15.35 18.14 -4.52
N GLU A 132 -15.91 19.29 -4.89
CA GLU A 132 -16.02 20.44 -3.99
C GLU A 132 -16.61 20.04 -2.63
N PRO A 133 -16.01 20.49 -1.51
CA PRO A 133 -16.51 20.21 -0.19
C PRO A 133 -17.79 21.01 0.09
N GLU A 134 -18.67 20.41 0.87
CA GLU A 134 -19.89 21.01 1.37
C GLU A 134 -19.58 21.65 2.74
N GLU A 135 -19.58 22.98 2.78
CA GLU A 135 -19.38 23.78 3.99
C GLU A 135 -20.72 24.40 4.43
N GLU A 136 -21.11 24.14 5.67
CA GLU A 136 -22.28 24.76 6.27
C GLU A 136 -21.82 25.72 7.37
N HIS A 137 -22.28 26.98 7.31
CA HIS A 137 -21.99 28.02 8.30
C HIS A 137 -23.26 28.52 8.99
N SER A 138 -23.28 28.57 10.32
CA SER A 138 -24.44 28.88 11.16
C SER A 138 -24.00 29.78 12.29
N SER A 139 -24.79 30.79 12.62
CA SER A 139 -24.54 31.67 13.75
C SER A 139 -24.53 30.90 15.06
N GLN A 140 -23.74 31.38 16.02
CA GLN A 140 -23.61 30.78 17.34
C GLN A 140 -24.94 30.92 18.11
N GLU A 141 -25.63 29.80 18.36
CA GLU A 141 -26.76 29.71 19.31
C GLU A 141 -26.25 29.26 20.70
N ASP A 142 -27.12 29.31 21.73
CA ASP A 142 -26.87 28.95 23.14
C ASP A 142 -26.21 27.56 23.38
N LYS A 143 -26.05 26.74 22.34
CA LYS A 143 -25.23 25.52 22.32
C LYS A 143 -24.27 25.56 21.14
N THR A 144 -22.97 25.43 21.41
CA THR A 144 -21.93 25.32 20.38
C THR A 144 -22.17 24.09 19.49
N LYS A 145 -22.72 24.28 18.29
CA LYS A 145 -22.63 23.30 17.21
C LYS A 145 -21.33 23.55 16.45
N PHE A 146 -20.41 22.58 16.51
CA PHE A 146 -19.27 22.59 15.62
C PHE A 146 -19.76 22.31 14.21
N GLN A 147 -19.32 23.12 13.26
CA GLN A 147 -19.65 22.92 11.86
C GLN A 147 -18.48 22.25 11.19
N THR A 148 -18.76 21.14 10.53
CA THR A 148 -17.75 20.20 10.06
C THR A 148 -17.89 20.05 8.55
N PRO A 149 -16.84 20.39 7.77
CA PRO A 149 -16.90 20.27 6.32
C PRO A 149 -17.00 18.80 5.89
N LYS A 150 -17.81 18.56 4.85
CA LYS A 150 -17.97 17.24 4.23
C LYS A 150 -17.39 17.26 2.83
N ILE A 151 -16.44 16.36 2.54
CA ILE A 151 -15.86 16.20 1.22
C ILE A 151 -16.34 14.89 0.60
N LYS A 152 -16.84 14.95 -0.63
CA LYS A 152 -17.25 13.77 -1.41
C LYS A 152 -16.17 13.46 -2.43
N GLY A 153 -15.92 12.19 -2.69
CA GLY A 153 -14.97 11.76 -3.69
C GLY A 153 -15.39 10.46 -4.34
N THR A 154 -15.19 10.38 -5.65
CA THR A 154 -15.51 9.19 -6.45
C THR A 154 -14.25 8.40 -6.68
N PHE A 155 -14.23 7.18 -6.15
CA PHE A 155 -13.13 6.22 -6.27
C PHE A 155 -13.41 5.21 -7.37
N VAL A 156 -12.36 4.86 -8.11
CA VAL A 156 -12.41 3.88 -9.19
C VAL A 156 -11.35 2.82 -8.97
N THR A 157 -11.55 1.64 -9.59
CA THR A 157 -10.52 0.61 -9.64
C THR A 157 -9.33 1.10 -10.45
N ARG A 158 -8.13 0.77 -10.00
CA ARG A 158 -6.94 0.91 -10.83
C ARG A 158 -6.91 -0.12 -11.95
N THR A 159 -6.00 0.07 -12.89
CA THR A 159 -5.64 -0.90 -13.95
C THR A 159 -5.40 -2.32 -13.40
N ASP A 160 -4.87 -2.45 -12.18
CA ASP A 160 -4.70 -3.73 -11.48
C ASP A 160 -6.00 -4.39 -10.97
N GLY A 161 -7.17 -3.78 -11.17
CA GLY A 161 -8.45 -4.21 -10.59
C GLY A 161 -8.59 -3.96 -9.08
N LYS A 162 -7.56 -3.41 -8.43
CA LYS A 162 -7.53 -3.12 -6.99
C LYS A 162 -7.98 -1.68 -6.73
N TRP A 163 -8.94 -1.50 -5.83
CA TRP A 163 -9.44 -0.17 -5.42
C TRP A 163 -9.20 0.14 -3.94
N LYS A 164 -9.10 -0.88 -3.08
CA LYS A 164 -8.80 -0.75 -1.66
C LYS A 164 -7.77 -1.75 -1.17
N TYR A 165 -7.00 -1.32 -0.19
CA TYR A 165 -6.27 -2.20 0.73
C TYR A 165 -6.86 -2.07 2.13
N THR A 166 -6.98 -3.19 2.82
CA THR A 166 -7.43 -3.23 4.20
C THR A 166 -6.45 -4.09 4.98
N ALA A 167 -5.88 -3.54 6.04
CA ALA A 167 -5.03 -4.24 6.99
C ALA A 167 -5.66 -4.17 8.38
N ASP A 168 -5.50 -5.23 9.16
CA ASP A 168 -6.13 -5.36 10.46
C ASP A 168 -5.12 -5.90 11.48
N GLU A 169 -4.89 -5.16 12.57
CA GLU A 169 -3.99 -5.59 13.64
C GLU A 169 -4.54 -6.83 14.39
N ASP A 170 -5.86 -7.08 14.34
CA ASP A 170 -6.41 -8.35 14.83
C ASP A 170 -5.96 -9.55 14.00
N SER A 171 -5.67 -9.34 12.72
CA SER A 171 -5.19 -10.39 11.83
C SER A 171 -3.67 -10.59 11.90
N GLY A 172 -2.97 -9.91 12.83
CA GLY A 172 -1.52 -10.02 13.01
C GLY A 172 -0.68 -9.00 12.24
N PHE A 173 -1.31 -7.94 11.71
CA PHE A 173 -0.58 -6.86 11.02
C PHE A 173 0.20 -5.99 12.02
N THR A 174 1.51 -5.84 11.83
CA THR A 174 2.41 -5.03 12.69
C THR A 174 2.98 -3.80 11.98
N GLY A 175 2.66 -3.59 10.69
CA GLY A 175 3.20 -2.52 9.86
C GLY A 175 2.48 -1.17 9.98
N GLY A 176 1.64 -0.97 10.99
CA GLY A 176 0.78 0.22 11.14
C GLY A 176 1.52 1.56 11.17
N ALA A 177 2.74 1.58 11.73
CA ALA A 177 3.56 2.79 11.83
C ALA A 177 4.05 3.31 10.47
N ALA A 178 4.42 2.40 9.55
CA ALA A 178 4.86 2.75 8.20
C ALA A 178 3.69 2.84 7.20
N TRP A 179 2.50 2.40 7.59
CA TRP A 179 1.31 2.34 6.72
C TRP A 179 0.88 3.70 6.17
N PHE A 180 1.13 4.78 6.91
CA PHE A 180 0.83 6.15 6.49
C PHE A 180 2.05 6.92 5.96
N ALA A 181 3.25 6.32 6.02
CA ALA A 181 4.45 6.95 5.47
C ALA A 181 4.46 6.90 3.93
N SER A 182 3.85 5.86 3.36
CA SER A 182 3.66 5.68 1.93
C SER A 182 2.34 4.97 1.68
N VAL A 183 1.73 5.21 0.51
CA VAL A 183 0.59 4.40 0.07
C VAL A 183 1.02 2.94 0.00
N TYR A 184 0.24 2.05 0.61
CA TYR A 184 0.57 0.63 0.65
C TYR A 184 0.64 0.04 -0.75
N LYS A 185 1.81 -0.48 -1.12
CA LYS A 185 2.05 -1.28 -2.33
C LYS A 185 2.21 -2.74 -1.88
N SER A 186 1.41 -3.64 -2.45
CA SER A 186 1.58 -5.06 -2.20
C SER A 186 2.94 -5.47 -2.77
N MET A 187 3.85 -5.93 -1.91
CA MET A 187 5.14 -6.43 -2.36
C MET A 187 5.03 -7.87 -2.83
N ILE A 188 5.62 -8.18 -3.98
CA ILE A 188 5.81 -9.56 -4.43
C ILE A 188 6.98 -10.13 -3.62
N ILE A 189 6.78 -11.29 -2.99
CA ILE A 189 7.85 -12.03 -2.30
C ILE A 189 8.28 -13.16 -3.25
N PRO A 190 9.47 -13.07 -3.89
CA PRO A 190 9.98 -14.15 -4.71
C PRO A 190 10.13 -15.45 -3.92
N ALA A 191 9.90 -16.58 -4.57
CA ALA A 191 10.20 -17.89 -3.99
C ALA A 191 11.70 -18.02 -3.67
N ALA A 192 12.04 -18.99 -2.82
CA ALA A 192 13.45 -19.25 -2.52
C ALA A 192 14.11 -19.90 -3.74
N PRO A 193 15.40 -19.61 -3.98
CA PRO A 193 16.21 -20.44 -4.87
C PRO A 193 16.19 -21.90 -4.41
N THR A 194 16.49 -22.84 -5.30
CA THR A 194 16.41 -24.27 -4.98
C THR A 194 17.71 -24.99 -5.29
N ASN A 195 17.81 -26.26 -4.88
CA ASN A 195 18.94 -27.14 -5.21
C ASN A 195 20.32 -26.54 -4.87
N PRO A 196 20.65 -26.36 -3.58
CA PRO A 196 21.92 -25.79 -3.15
C PRO A 196 23.09 -26.68 -3.60
N VAL A 197 24.08 -26.08 -4.24
CA VAL A 197 25.34 -26.71 -4.68
C VAL A 197 26.46 -26.14 -3.83
N GLN A 198 27.07 -26.94 -2.98
CA GLN A 198 28.06 -26.46 -2.01
C GLN A 198 29.41 -27.10 -2.30
N ASP A 199 30.45 -26.27 -2.41
CA ASP A 199 31.83 -26.73 -2.55
C ASP A 199 32.71 -26.03 -1.53
N ASP A 200 33.04 -26.75 -0.46
CA ASP A 200 33.89 -26.27 0.63
C ASP A 200 35.35 -26.06 0.17
N THR A 201 35.84 -26.89 -0.75
CA THR A 201 37.22 -26.77 -1.26
C THR A 201 37.38 -25.53 -2.13
N ALA A 202 36.39 -25.25 -2.97
CA ALA A 202 36.36 -24.06 -3.82
C ALA A 202 35.83 -22.80 -3.10
N ASN A 203 35.31 -22.93 -1.87
CA ASN A 203 34.61 -21.86 -1.14
C ASN A 203 33.46 -21.24 -1.96
N THR A 204 32.64 -22.08 -2.60
CA THR A 204 31.52 -21.62 -3.45
C THR A 204 30.18 -22.19 -3.04
N PHE A 205 29.14 -21.37 -3.23
CA PHE A 205 27.75 -21.71 -3.02
C PHE A 205 26.94 -21.39 -4.27
N GLY A 206 26.39 -22.41 -4.92
CA GLY A 206 25.53 -22.30 -6.10
C GLY A 206 24.10 -22.74 -5.81
N TRP A 207 23.20 -22.43 -6.74
CA TRP A 207 21.78 -22.76 -6.63
C TRP A 207 21.12 -22.82 -8.01
N THR A 208 19.91 -23.38 -8.06
CA THR A 208 18.98 -23.23 -9.19
C THR A 208 18.17 -21.95 -9.03
N ASN A 209 18.21 -21.12 -10.07
CA ASN A 209 17.53 -19.82 -10.13
C ASN A 209 16.00 -19.96 -9.98
N VAL A 210 15.39 -18.93 -9.41
CA VAL A 210 13.94 -18.73 -9.34
C VAL A 210 13.44 -18.32 -10.72
N SER A 211 12.32 -18.88 -11.18
CA SER A 211 11.72 -18.54 -12.48
C SER A 211 11.48 -17.03 -12.60
N GLY A 212 11.98 -16.42 -13.69
CA GLY A 212 11.92 -14.98 -13.93
C GLY A 212 13.09 -14.17 -13.34
N TYR A 213 14.07 -14.82 -12.71
CA TYR A 213 15.28 -14.20 -12.14
C TYR A 213 16.52 -14.97 -12.62
N ASP A 214 16.92 -14.72 -13.87
CA ASP A 214 17.95 -15.51 -14.54
C ASP A 214 19.37 -14.98 -14.33
N ASN A 215 19.53 -13.75 -13.84
CA ASN A 215 20.85 -13.12 -13.70
C ASN A 215 21.38 -13.25 -12.27
N ALA A 216 22.69 -13.44 -12.14
CA ALA A 216 23.38 -13.41 -10.85
C ALA A 216 23.10 -12.11 -10.07
N SER A 217 23.03 -10.97 -10.78
CA SER A 217 22.70 -9.66 -10.19
C SER A 217 21.29 -9.55 -9.58
N ASP A 218 20.39 -10.48 -9.91
CA ASP A 218 19.05 -10.55 -9.30
C ASP A 218 19.09 -11.10 -7.88
N TYR A 219 20.22 -11.65 -7.45
CA TYR A 219 20.39 -12.30 -6.15
C TYR A 219 21.30 -11.50 -5.22
N GLU A 220 21.09 -11.74 -3.94
CA GLU A 220 21.98 -11.34 -2.87
C GLU A 220 22.29 -12.55 -1.99
N TYR A 221 23.50 -12.60 -1.45
CA TYR A 221 23.96 -13.65 -0.57
C TYR A 221 24.38 -13.09 0.78
N SER A 222 24.35 -13.94 1.79
CA SER A 222 24.78 -13.63 3.15
C SER A 222 25.70 -14.74 3.64
N THR A 223 26.68 -14.38 4.46
CA THR A 223 27.59 -15.32 5.11
C THR A 223 27.46 -15.32 6.64
N ASP A 224 26.56 -14.49 7.18
CA ASP A 224 26.33 -14.30 8.62
C ASP A 224 24.95 -14.78 9.10
N GLY A 225 24.25 -15.57 8.28
CA GLY A 225 22.90 -16.05 8.57
C GLY A 225 21.81 -15.00 8.34
N GLY A 226 22.04 -14.06 7.43
CA GLY A 226 21.05 -13.10 6.95
C GLY A 226 21.05 -11.76 7.69
N ALA A 227 22.05 -11.48 8.52
CA ALA A 227 22.21 -10.18 9.19
C ALA A 227 22.72 -9.11 8.22
N THR A 228 23.63 -9.47 7.32
CA THR A 228 24.09 -8.63 6.21
C THR A 228 23.97 -9.37 4.88
N TRP A 229 23.70 -8.62 3.81
CA TRP A 229 23.49 -9.14 2.46
C TRP A 229 24.36 -8.38 1.47
N SER A 230 25.03 -9.13 0.59
CA SER A 230 25.89 -8.62 -0.48
C SER A 230 25.33 -9.04 -1.83
N ALA A 231 25.53 -8.23 -2.87
CA ALA A 231 25.10 -8.58 -4.22
C ALA A 231 25.87 -9.80 -4.72
N VAL A 232 25.16 -10.72 -5.37
CA VAL A 232 25.77 -11.87 -6.04
C VAL A 232 26.41 -11.40 -7.36
N THR A 233 27.62 -11.88 -7.62
CA THR A 233 28.37 -11.57 -8.86
C THR A 233 28.35 -12.74 -9.84
N GLU A 234 28.21 -13.97 -9.36
CA GLU A 234 28.22 -15.19 -10.16
C GLU A 234 27.46 -16.31 -9.44
N ASN A 235 27.05 -17.34 -10.19
CA ASN A 235 26.47 -18.56 -9.64
C ASN A 235 27.22 -19.75 -10.26
N PRO A 236 28.03 -20.49 -9.48
CA PRO A 236 28.19 -20.45 -8.02
C PRO A 236 28.90 -19.18 -7.48
N GLN A 237 28.44 -18.67 -6.33
CA GLN A 237 29.00 -17.49 -5.67
C GLN A 237 30.17 -17.87 -4.75
N ASN A 238 31.30 -17.15 -4.85
CA ASN A 238 32.39 -17.28 -3.88
C ASN A 238 31.99 -16.67 -2.52
N VAL A 239 32.08 -17.47 -1.45
CA VAL A 239 31.69 -17.06 -0.09
C VAL A 239 32.87 -16.65 0.79
N GLY A 240 34.10 -16.77 0.29
CA GLY A 240 35.35 -16.52 1.01
C GLY A 240 35.85 -17.74 1.78
N ASN A 241 37.16 -17.80 2.03
CA ASN A 241 37.79 -18.85 2.83
C ASN A 241 37.63 -18.51 4.32
N SER A 242 36.58 -19.01 4.95
CA SER A 242 36.31 -18.85 6.38
C SER A 242 35.41 -19.98 6.86
N ALA A 243 35.45 -20.26 8.16
CA ALA A 243 34.57 -21.25 8.76
C ALA A 243 33.14 -20.67 8.89
N TYR A 244 32.17 -21.35 8.29
CA TYR A 244 30.75 -20.97 8.36
C TYR A 244 29.94 -22.15 8.90
N ASP A 245 29.19 -21.94 9.97
CA ASP A 245 28.28 -22.96 10.49
C ASP A 245 27.18 -23.30 9.47
N LEU A 246 26.56 -24.47 9.66
CA LEU A 246 25.42 -24.90 8.85
C LEU A 246 24.33 -23.80 8.81
N GLY A 247 23.90 -23.45 7.60
CA GLY A 247 22.84 -22.47 7.36
C GLY A 247 23.27 -21.00 7.43
N LYS A 248 24.57 -20.72 7.65
CA LYS A 248 25.10 -19.34 7.68
C LYS A 248 25.27 -18.74 6.31
N ILE A 249 25.66 -19.56 5.33
CA ILE A 249 25.61 -19.15 3.93
C ILE A 249 24.16 -19.21 3.47
N GLN A 250 23.67 -18.09 2.94
CA GLN A 250 22.29 -17.92 2.50
C GLN A 250 22.25 -17.17 1.18
N VAL A 251 21.24 -17.45 0.35
CA VAL A 251 20.96 -16.73 -0.89
C VAL A 251 19.47 -16.49 -1.07
N ARG A 252 19.11 -15.34 -1.65
CA ARG A 252 17.73 -15.01 -2.02
C ARG A 252 17.71 -14.04 -3.19
N VAL A 253 16.54 -13.89 -3.81
CA VAL A 253 16.30 -12.81 -4.79
C VAL A 253 16.33 -11.47 -4.06
N LYS A 254 17.07 -10.51 -4.60
CA LYS A 254 17.23 -9.15 -4.05
C LYS A 254 15.92 -8.37 -4.09
N ALA A 255 15.69 -7.56 -3.07
CA ALA A 255 14.57 -6.60 -3.04
C ALA A 255 14.66 -5.56 -4.17
N ASP A 256 13.51 -5.13 -4.66
CA ASP A 256 13.38 -4.02 -5.61
C ASP A 256 12.16 -3.20 -5.21
N ALA A 257 12.37 -2.13 -4.47
CA ALA A 257 11.29 -1.30 -3.94
C ALA A 257 10.49 -0.60 -5.05
N GLU A 258 11.13 -0.25 -6.18
CA GLU A 258 10.47 0.42 -7.30
C GLU A 258 9.52 -0.55 -8.02
N ALA A 259 9.99 -1.76 -8.29
CA ALA A 259 9.16 -2.84 -8.82
C ALA A 259 8.15 -3.40 -7.81
N GLY A 260 8.22 -3.00 -6.53
CA GLY A 260 7.38 -3.55 -5.46
C GLY A 260 7.71 -5.01 -5.16
N ARG A 261 9.00 -5.36 -5.11
CA ARG A 261 9.53 -6.68 -4.76
C ARG A 261 10.21 -6.65 -3.40
N SER A 262 9.73 -7.45 -2.47
CA SER A 262 10.41 -7.73 -1.21
C SER A 262 11.64 -8.61 -1.44
N PRO A 263 12.58 -8.68 -0.48
CA PRO A 263 13.57 -9.75 -0.51
C PRO A 263 12.86 -11.11 -0.56
N GLY A 264 13.37 -12.01 -1.40
CA GLY A 264 12.81 -13.34 -1.58
C GLY A 264 12.95 -14.22 -0.35
N LEU A 265 12.29 -15.38 -0.40
CA LEU A 265 12.55 -16.43 0.59
C LEU A 265 14.00 -16.91 0.48
N VAL A 266 14.54 -17.37 1.59
CA VAL A 266 15.96 -17.69 1.72
C VAL A 266 16.21 -19.16 1.45
N LEU A 267 17.20 -19.45 0.60
CA LEU A 267 17.85 -20.75 0.52
C LEU A 267 19.10 -20.72 1.41
N SER A 268 19.19 -21.65 2.36
CA SER A 268 20.32 -21.76 3.28
C SER A 268 21.22 -22.94 2.91
N SER A 269 22.49 -22.82 3.26
CA SER A 269 23.45 -23.92 3.22
C SER A 269 23.01 -25.10 4.07
N THR A 270 23.22 -26.31 3.55
CA THR A 270 22.90 -27.58 4.20
C THR A 270 24.12 -28.22 4.87
N LEU A 271 25.32 -27.70 4.64
CA LEU A 271 26.58 -28.14 5.26
C LEU A 271 27.34 -26.91 5.79
N ALA A 272 28.22 -27.15 6.75
CA ALA A 272 29.16 -26.16 7.23
C ALA A 272 30.36 -26.04 6.27
N TYR A 273 31.02 -24.88 6.26
CA TYR A 273 32.27 -24.64 5.56
C TYR A 273 33.43 -24.62 6.56
N THR A 274 34.58 -25.09 6.13
CA THR A 274 35.80 -25.11 6.93
C THR A 274 36.81 -24.12 6.37
N ALA A 275 37.53 -23.42 7.26
CA ALA A 275 38.66 -22.61 6.83
C ALA A 275 39.82 -23.56 6.46
N GLY A 276 40.20 -23.54 5.18
CA GLY A 276 41.36 -24.28 4.64
C GLY A 276 42.68 -23.56 4.86
#